data_AF-A0A5Q4DDK8-F1
#
_entry.id   AF-A0A5Q4DDK8-F1
#
_cell.length_a   1.000
_cell.length_b   1.000
_cell.length_c   1.000
_cell.angle_alpha   90.00
_cell.angle_beta   90.00
_cell.angle_gamma   90.00
#
_symmetry.space_group_name_H-M   'P 1'
#
loop_
_entity.id
_entity.type
_entity.pdbx_description
1 polymer ?
#
loop_
_entity_poly.entity_id
_entity_poly.type
_entity_poly.pdbx_seq_one_letter_code
_entity_poly.pdbx_strand_id
1 'polypeptide(L)'
;MTPDTGRNPGLPIWTYGYALTPPIARDRMGPMLTLLDDGHTQARRVSRTWESRLVSVDDVTHILVVCDTPDRHLGINRLLEAELTRLKAPFVVTGPVLIQGGSHPETPAPSDP
;
A
#
# COMPACT_ATOMS: atom_id res chain seq x y z
N MET A 1 36.35 -12.60 16.47
CA MET A 1 35.61 -11.62 15.64
C MET A 1 34.24 -12.22 15.40
N THR A 2 33.28 -11.92 16.26
CA THR A 2 31.90 -12.44 16.18
C THR A 2 31.14 -11.69 15.09
N PRO A 3 30.44 -12.37 14.16
CA PRO A 3 29.56 -11.68 13.24
C PRO A 3 28.39 -11.05 14.02
N ASP A 4 28.09 -9.82 13.65
CA ASP A 4 27.01 -8.98 14.18
C ASP A 4 25.65 -9.59 13.81
N THR A 5 25.14 -10.49 14.65
CA THR A 5 23.77 -11.03 14.56
C THR A 5 22.80 -9.98 15.11
N GLY A 6 22.53 -8.92 14.34
CA GLY A 6 21.79 -7.76 14.88
C GLY A 6 20.83 -7.04 13.94
N ARG A 7 20.70 -7.42 12.67
CA ARG A 7 19.75 -6.75 11.77
C ARG A 7 18.49 -7.62 11.61
N ASN A 8 17.48 -7.36 12.44
CA ASN A 8 16.12 -7.87 12.22
C ASN A 8 15.72 -7.52 10.77
N PRO A 9 15.50 -8.49 9.86
CA PRO A 9 15.03 -8.17 8.53
C PRO A 9 13.64 -7.57 8.70
N GLY A 10 13.52 -6.25 8.57
CA GLY A 10 12.24 -5.56 8.68
C GLY A 10 11.20 -6.24 7.80
N LEU A 11 9.94 -6.23 8.25
CA LEU A 11 8.83 -6.78 7.49
C LEU A 11 8.86 -6.24 6.04
N PRO A 12 8.55 -7.09 5.04
CA PRO A 12 8.56 -6.65 3.65
C PRO A 12 7.54 -5.51 3.46
N ILE A 13 7.98 -4.41 2.86
CA ILE A 13 7.14 -3.25 2.57
C ILE A 13 6.79 -3.25 1.09
N TRP A 14 5.50 -3.15 0.81
CA TRP A 14 4.90 -3.16 -0.51
C TRP A 14 4.21 -1.83 -0.78
N THR A 15 4.04 -1.50 -2.06
CA THR A 15 3.22 -0.36 -2.49
C THR A 15 2.34 -0.71 -3.68
N TYR A 16 1.18 -0.07 -3.76
CA TYR A 16 0.35 -0.01 -4.95
C TYR A 16 -0.34 1.36 -4.99
N GLY A 17 -0.76 1.76 -6.19
CA GLY A 17 -1.42 3.01 -6.43
C GLY A 17 -2.82 2.83 -6.98
N TYR A 18 -3.73 3.73 -6.60
CA TYR A 18 -4.95 4.02 -7.33
C TYR A 18 -4.70 5.26 -8.19
N ALA A 19 -5.10 5.24 -9.46
CA ALA A 19 -5.10 6.39 -10.36
C ALA A 19 -6.53 6.73 -10.76
N LEU A 20 -6.92 7.99 -10.61
CA LEU A 20 -8.27 8.49 -10.85
C LEU A 20 -8.26 9.56 -11.95
N THR A 21 -8.96 9.25 -13.04
CA THR A 21 -9.10 10.12 -14.22
C THR A 21 -10.55 10.12 -14.69
N PRO A 22 -11.26 11.28 -14.70
CA PRO A 22 -10.80 12.62 -14.32
C PRO A 22 -10.55 12.76 -12.80
N PRO A 23 -9.85 13.82 -12.34
CA PRO A 23 -9.55 13.98 -10.93
C PRO A 23 -10.82 14.31 -10.14
N ILE A 24 -10.94 13.77 -8.93
CA ILE A 24 -12.06 14.10 -8.04
C ILE A 24 -11.83 15.49 -7.43
N ALA A 25 -12.86 16.33 -7.46
CA ALA A 25 -12.85 17.61 -6.77
C ALA A 25 -12.67 17.42 -5.25
N ARG A 26 -11.78 18.23 -4.65
CA ARG A 26 -11.31 18.05 -3.27
C ARG A 26 -12.42 18.10 -2.21
N ASP A 27 -13.47 18.88 -2.49
CA ASP A 27 -14.69 18.99 -1.67
C ASP A 27 -15.48 17.67 -1.59
N ARG A 28 -15.42 16.83 -2.64
CA ARG A 28 -16.10 15.53 -2.69
C ARG A 28 -15.28 14.39 -2.07
N MET A 29 -14.05 14.65 -1.64
CA MET A 29 -13.12 13.63 -1.16
C MET A 29 -13.15 13.40 0.35
N GLY A 30 -13.95 14.17 1.10
CA GLY A 30 -14.03 14.06 2.57
C GLY A 30 -14.18 12.62 3.08
N PRO A 31 -15.20 11.85 2.63
CA PRO A 31 -15.37 10.46 3.06
C PRO A 31 -14.18 9.55 2.73
N MET A 32 -13.54 9.78 1.59
CA MET A 32 -12.34 9.02 1.20
C MET A 32 -11.17 9.32 2.12
N LEU A 33 -10.95 10.60 2.48
CA LEU A 33 -9.90 10.98 3.42
C LEU A 33 -10.13 10.36 4.81
N THR A 34 -11.38 10.27 5.26
CA THR A 34 -11.72 9.55 6.49
C THR A 34 -11.36 8.07 6.41
N LEU A 35 -11.67 7.39 5.31
CA LEU A 35 -11.28 5.98 5.12
C LEU A 35 -9.76 5.79 5.12
N LEU A 36 -9.01 6.71 4.52
CA LEU A 36 -7.54 6.66 4.55
C LEU A 36 -7.00 6.81 5.99
N ASP A 37 -7.59 7.69 6.80
CA ASP A 37 -7.19 7.85 8.21
C ASP A 37 -7.58 6.64 9.08
N ASP A 38 -8.77 6.07 8.83
CA ASP A 38 -9.25 4.86 9.51
C ASP A 38 -8.35 3.65 9.21
N GLY A 39 -7.90 3.51 7.96
CA GLY A 39 -6.96 2.47 7.54
C GLY A 39 -5.64 2.54 8.29
N HIS A 40 -5.06 3.75 8.37
CA HIS A 40 -3.83 4.01 9.15
C HIS A 40 -4.04 3.65 10.63
N THR A 41 -5.13 4.14 11.22
CA THR A 41 -5.45 3.92 12.62
C THR A 41 -5.66 2.43 12.93
N GLN A 42 -6.39 1.71 12.09
CA GLN A 42 -6.66 0.29 12.26
C GLN A 42 -5.36 -0.54 12.15
N ALA A 43 -4.52 -0.26 11.15
CA ALA A 43 -3.27 -0.98 10.99
C ALA A 43 -2.35 -0.78 12.20
N ARG A 44 -2.22 0.45 12.70
CA ARG A 44 -1.44 0.74 13.91
C ARG A 44 -1.97 0.01 15.14
N ARG A 45 -3.29 -0.11 15.32
CA ARG A 45 -3.90 -0.86 16.43
C ARG A 45 -3.50 -2.33 16.44
N VAL A 46 -3.30 -2.95 15.26
CA VAL A 46 -2.89 -4.35 15.13
C VAL A 46 -1.40 -4.52 14.85
N SER A 47 -0.59 -3.48 15.09
CA SER A 47 0.87 -3.47 14.83
C SER A 47 1.24 -3.85 13.39
N ARG A 48 0.39 -3.50 12.43
CA ARG A 48 0.60 -3.64 10.98
C ARG A 48 0.96 -2.30 10.37
N THR A 49 1.60 -2.35 9.20
CA THR A 49 1.86 -1.17 8.38
C THR A 49 0.79 -1.05 7.30
N TRP A 50 0.06 0.05 7.32
CA TRP A 50 -0.76 0.52 6.21
C TRP A 50 -0.75 2.05 6.28
N GLU A 51 -0.18 2.66 5.26
CA GLU A 51 -0.08 4.10 5.10
C GLU A 51 -0.63 4.46 3.74
N SER A 52 -1.27 5.61 3.63
CA SER A 52 -1.75 6.09 2.33
C SER A 52 -1.52 7.58 2.16
N ARG A 53 -1.31 7.98 0.91
CA ARG A 53 -1.12 9.39 0.56
C ARG A 53 -1.85 9.74 -0.71
N LEU A 54 -2.54 10.87 -0.66
CA LEU A 54 -3.14 11.46 -1.83
C LEU A 54 -2.16 12.41 -2.53
N VAL A 55 -2.01 12.25 -3.83
CA VAL A 55 -1.14 13.08 -4.67
C VAL A 55 -1.91 13.46 -5.93
N SER A 56 -2.03 14.74 -6.23
CA SER A 56 -2.61 15.21 -7.49
C SER A 56 -1.50 15.75 -8.39
N VAL A 57 -1.35 15.17 -9.59
CA VAL A 57 -0.34 15.53 -10.59
C VAL A 57 -0.99 15.46 -11.97
N ASP A 58 -0.78 16.47 -12.82
CA ASP A 58 -1.20 16.48 -14.23
C ASP A 58 -2.66 16.06 -14.46
N ASP A 59 -3.61 16.64 -13.71
CA ASP A 59 -5.04 16.32 -13.76
C ASP A 59 -5.38 14.84 -13.45
N VAL A 60 -4.51 14.14 -12.74
CA VAL A 60 -4.75 12.81 -12.19
C VAL A 60 -4.62 12.85 -10.68
N THR A 61 -5.64 12.33 -9.99
CA THR A 61 -5.53 12.08 -8.55
C THR A 61 -5.00 10.67 -8.33
N HIS A 62 -3.92 10.54 -7.57
CA HIS A 62 -3.33 9.29 -7.17
C HIS A 62 -3.53 9.06 -5.68
N ILE A 63 -3.78 7.81 -5.31
CA ILE A 63 -3.71 7.34 -3.92
C ILE A 63 -2.60 6.30 -3.87
N LEU A 64 -1.50 6.64 -3.21
CA LEU A 64 -0.39 5.72 -3.00
C LEU A 64 -0.59 5.03 -1.67
N VAL A 65 -0.57 3.70 -1.66
CA VAL A 65 -0.67 2.88 -0.45
C VAL A 65 0.67 2.20 -0.21
N VAL A 66 1.12 2.16 1.04
CA VAL A 66 2.31 1.44 1.50
C VAL A 66 1.90 0.50 2.64
N CYS A 67 2.19 -0.78 2.52
CA CYS A 67 1.76 -1.77 3.51
C CYS A 67 2.73 -2.94 3.67
N ASP A 68 2.57 -3.72 4.74
CA ASP A 68 3.44 -4.87 5.05
C ASP A 68 3.04 -6.19 4.35
N THR A 69 2.10 -6.12 3.42
CA THR A 69 1.55 -7.27 2.68
C THR A 69 1.36 -6.94 1.21
N PRO A 70 1.61 -7.88 0.28
CA PRO A 70 1.28 -7.70 -1.14
C PRO A 70 -0.21 -7.85 -1.43
N ASP A 71 -1.00 -8.31 -0.45
CA ASP A 71 -2.44 -8.51 -0.62
C ASP A 71 -3.17 -7.17 -0.81
N ARG A 72 -3.83 -7.02 -1.96
CA ARG A 72 -4.65 -5.84 -2.30
C ARG A 72 -6.10 -6.00 -1.87
N HIS A 73 -6.52 -7.16 -1.36
CA HIS A 73 -7.90 -7.43 -1.00
C HIS A 73 -8.21 -7.19 0.48
N LEU A 74 -7.40 -6.37 1.14
CA LEU A 74 -7.62 -5.90 2.50
C LEU A 74 -9.00 -5.25 2.63
N GLY A 75 -9.64 -5.40 3.80
CA GLY A 75 -10.96 -4.83 4.05
C GLY A 75 -11.01 -3.32 3.79
N ILE A 76 -9.95 -2.60 4.14
CA ILE A 76 -9.84 -1.16 3.91
C ILE A 76 -9.81 -0.79 2.43
N ASN A 77 -9.16 -1.59 1.59
CA ASN A 77 -9.13 -1.36 0.14
C ASN A 77 -10.51 -1.56 -0.48
N ARG A 78 -11.27 -2.55 0.00
CA ARG A 78 -12.66 -2.75 -0.46
C ARG A 78 -13.55 -1.58 -0.08
N LEU A 79 -13.37 -1.02 1.11
CA LEU A 79 -14.09 0.19 1.54
C LEU A 79 -13.72 1.39 0.67
N LEU A 80 -12.43 1.56 0.38
CA LEU A 80 -11.94 2.59 -0.53
C LEU A 80 -12.56 2.46 -1.93
N GLU A 81 -12.52 1.26 -2.51
CA GLU A 81 -13.08 0.98 -3.84
C GLU A 81 -14.60 1.15 -3.89
N ALA A 82 -15.32 0.80 -2.82
CA ALA A 82 -16.75 1.05 -2.70
C ALA A 82 -17.05 2.55 -2.68
N GLU A 83 -16.26 3.35 -1.98
CA GLU A 83 -16.42 4.81 -1.94
C GLU A 83 -16.10 5.46 -3.29
N LEU A 84 -15.04 5.02 -3.97
CA LEU A 84 -14.71 5.46 -5.34
C LEU A 84 -15.86 5.14 -6.32
N THR A 85 -16.45 3.95 -6.18
CA THR A 85 -17.62 3.55 -6.96
C THR A 85 -18.83 4.42 -6.65
N ARG A 86 -19.09 4.73 -5.37
CA ARG A 86 -20.17 5.62 -4.93
C ARG A 86 -20.02 7.04 -5.50
N LEU A 87 -18.78 7.53 -5.57
CA LEU A 87 -18.45 8.83 -6.16
C LEU A 87 -18.55 8.86 -7.69
N LYS A 88 -18.77 7.68 -8.32
CA LYS A 88 -18.70 7.46 -9.77
C LYS A 88 -17.35 7.89 -10.34
N ALA A 89 -16.29 7.68 -9.58
CA ALA A 89 -14.93 8.01 -9.99
C ALA A 89 -14.31 6.80 -10.69
N PRO A 90 -14.02 6.86 -12.00
CA PRO A 90 -13.27 5.82 -12.67
C PRO A 90 -11.87 5.73 -12.06
N PHE A 91 -11.41 4.51 -11.77
CA PHE A 91 -10.09 4.29 -11.21
C PHE A 91 -9.41 3.06 -11.80
N VAL A 92 -8.08 3.07 -11.78
CA VAL A 92 -7.22 1.92 -12.08
C VAL A 92 -6.34 1.65 -10.86
N VAL A 93 -6.06 0.39 -10.57
CA VAL A 93 -5.18 -0.03 -9.46
C VAL A 93 -3.94 -0.70 -10.04
N THR A 94 -2.75 -0.27 -9.59
CA THR A 94 -1.49 -0.89 -10.02
C THR A 94 -1.25 -2.24 -9.35
N GLY A 95 -0.34 -3.04 -9.91
CA GLY A 95 0.27 -4.18 -9.23
C GLY A 95 0.94 -3.78 -7.91
N PRO A 96 1.01 -4.68 -6.90
CA PRO A 96 1.86 -4.47 -5.75
C PRO A 96 3.33 -4.54 -6.17
N VAL A 97 4.13 -3.60 -5.69
CA VAL A 97 5.57 -3.49 -5.92
C VAL A 97 6.28 -3.58 -4.57
N LEU A 98 7.29 -4.44 -4.47
CA LEU A 98 8.11 -4.55 -3.26
C LEU A 98 9.05 -3.33 -3.18
N ILE A 99 8.95 -2.53 -2.11
CA ILE A 99 9.83 -1.40 -1.83
C ILE A 99 11.04 -1.85 -1.00
N GLN A 100 10.80 -2.68 0.01
CA GLN A 100 11.85 -3.17 0.91
C GLN A 100 11.57 -4.62 1.25
N GLY A 101 12.51 -5.52 0.98
CA GLY A 101 12.42 -6.93 1.35
C GLY A 101 13.28 -7.24 2.57
N GLY A 102 12.71 -7.92 3.57
CA GLY A 102 13.52 -8.77 4.44
C GLY A 102 14.32 -9.75 3.58
N SER A 103 15.57 -10.00 3.96
CA SER A 103 16.59 -10.79 3.24
C SER A 103 16.00 -11.83 2.28
N HIS A 104 16.40 -11.71 1.01
CA HIS A 104 16.30 -12.70 -0.06
C HIS A 104 16.37 -14.13 0.47
N PRO A 105 15.47 -15.08 0.09
CA PRO A 105 15.74 -16.48 0.35
C PRO A 105 17.03 -16.81 -0.42
N GLU A 106 18.09 -17.11 0.34
CA GLU A 106 19.33 -17.64 -0.18
C GLU A 106 18.97 -18.81 -1.11
N THR A 107 19.17 -18.60 -2.41
CA THR A 107 19.01 -19.68 -3.39
C THR A 107 19.95 -20.79 -2.93
N PRO A 108 19.47 -22.01 -2.62
CA PRO A 108 20.37 -23.07 -2.22
C PRO A 108 21.34 -23.28 -3.39
N ALA A 109 22.63 -23.12 -3.10
CA ALA A 109 23.68 -23.37 -4.10
C ALA A 109 23.44 -24.75 -4.72
N PRO A 110 23.58 -24.90 -6.04
CA PRO A 110 23.47 -26.21 -6.66
C PRO A 110 24.49 -27.14 -5.99
N SER A 111 23.99 -28.19 -5.33
CA SER A 111 24.83 -29.28 -4.85
C SER A 111 25.42 -29.96 -6.08
N ASP A 112 26.70 -29.66 -6.36
CA ASP A 112 27.44 -30.40 -7.37
C ASP A 112 27.60 -31.87 -6.93
N PRO A 113 27.46 -32.83 -7.85
CA PRO A 113 27.50 -34.27 -7.57
C PRO A 113 28.90 -34.80 -7.25
#